data_AF-T0Y924-F1
#
_entry.id   AF-T0Y924-F1
#
_cell.length_a   1.000
_cell.length_b   1.000
_cell.length_c   1.000
_cell.angle_alpha   90.00
_cell.angle_beta   90.00
_cell.angle_gamma   90.00
#
_symmetry.space_group_name_H-M   'P 1'
#
loop_
_entity.id
_entity.type
_entity.pdbx_description
1 polymer ?
#
loop_
_entity_poly.entity_id
_entity_poly.type
_entity_poly.pdbx_seq_one_letter_code
_entity_poly.pdbx_strand_id
1 'polypeptide(L)'
;MGNWANAQTSFTQALALDPAYSPAALNLAQISVKKHDIPGAQKTLESVLSHDRKNLQAMEALAGLAALQGQEQTYVDWLKKASVANPSALTPDVELIGFYLQKKQEGAALDQAQAAVTATRTMPWPWNYWPRHN
;
A
#
# COMPACT_ATOMS: atom_id res chain seq x y z
N MET A 1 -5.47 29.82 1.84
CA MET A 1 -6.34 28.75 2.37
C MET A 1 -7.46 28.38 1.40
N GLY A 2 -7.19 28.08 0.12
CA GLY A 2 -8.25 28.13 -0.91
C GLY A 2 -8.24 27.07 -2.01
N ASN A 3 -7.71 25.87 -1.81
CA ASN A 3 -7.72 24.83 -2.87
C ASN A 3 -8.17 23.43 -2.42
N TRP A 4 -8.60 23.27 -1.16
CA TRP A 4 -8.99 21.94 -0.63
C TRP A 4 -10.44 21.57 -0.96
N ALA A 5 -11.35 22.54 -0.99
CA ALA A 5 -12.76 22.28 -1.26
C ALA A 5 -12.99 21.85 -2.73
N ASN A 6 -12.39 22.55 -3.68
CA ASN A 6 -12.47 22.19 -5.10
C ASN A 6 -11.81 20.85 -5.38
N ALA A 7 -10.63 20.59 -4.79
CA ALA A 7 -9.96 19.30 -4.90
C ALA A 7 -10.80 18.15 -4.35
N GLN A 8 -11.40 18.33 -3.17
CA GLN A 8 -12.27 17.32 -2.56
C GLN A 8 -13.45 16.97 -3.49
N THR A 9 -14.11 17.96 -4.08
CA THR A 9 -15.20 17.73 -5.05
C THR A 9 -14.72 16.92 -6.25
N SER A 10 -13.61 17.31 -6.87
CA SER A 10 -13.07 16.62 -8.06
C SER A 10 -12.69 15.17 -7.76
N PHE A 11 -12.04 14.90 -6.63
CA PHE A 11 -11.68 13.52 -6.25
C PHE A 11 -12.90 12.69 -5.86
N THR A 12 -13.92 13.30 -5.25
CA THR A 12 -15.18 12.61 -4.95
C THR A 12 -15.90 12.20 -6.24
N GLN A 13 -15.93 13.07 -7.25
CA GLN A 13 -16.48 12.73 -8.56
C GLN A 13 -15.67 11.63 -9.25
N ALA A 14 -14.34 11.67 -9.15
CA ALA A 14 -13.49 10.60 -9.68
C ALA A 14 -13.81 9.24 -9.04
N LEU A 15 -14.00 9.18 -7.72
CA LEU A 15 -14.39 7.94 -7.04
C LEU A 15 -15.83 7.49 -7.34
N ALA A 16 -16.72 8.40 -7.72
CA ALA A 16 -18.06 8.03 -8.18
C ALA A 16 -18.04 7.35 -9.55
N LEU A 17 -17.05 7.67 -10.39
CA LEU A 17 -16.84 7.06 -11.70
C LEU A 17 -16.03 5.76 -11.60
N ASP A 18 -14.98 5.76 -10.78
CA ASP A 18 -14.15 4.59 -10.50
C ASP A 18 -13.90 4.48 -8.98
N PRO A 19 -14.69 3.64 -8.29
CA PRO A 19 -14.55 3.44 -6.84
C PRO A 19 -13.21 2.84 -6.40
N ALA A 20 -12.42 2.27 -7.31
CA ALA A 20 -11.10 1.72 -7.03
C ALA A 20 -9.96 2.68 -7.42
N TYR A 21 -10.26 3.91 -7.85
CA TYR A 21 -9.25 4.87 -8.31
C TYR A 21 -8.42 5.42 -7.15
N SER A 22 -7.33 4.71 -6.83
CA SER A 22 -6.44 5.02 -5.71
C SER A 22 -5.93 6.46 -5.70
N PRO A 23 -5.50 7.08 -6.83
CA PRO A 23 -5.04 8.45 -6.80
C PRO A 23 -6.07 9.43 -6.21
N ALA A 24 -7.37 9.27 -6.50
CA ALA A 24 -8.40 10.11 -5.91
C ALA A 24 -8.60 9.82 -4.42
N ALA A 25 -8.67 8.55 -4.04
CA ALA A 25 -8.82 8.14 -2.64
C ALA A 25 -7.63 8.60 -1.77
N LEU A 26 -6.40 8.50 -2.26
CA LEU A 26 -5.20 8.97 -1.57
C LEU A 26 -5.24 10.47 -1.33
N ASN A 27 -5.62 11.26 -2.34
CA ASN A 27 -5.71 12.70 -2.19
C ASN A 27 -6.83 13.09 -1.20
N LEU A 28 -7.97 12.39 -1.22
CA LEU A 28 -9.03 12.58 -0.24
C LEU A 28 -8.56 12.21 1.17
N ALA A 29 -7.89 11.08 1.33
CA ALA A 29 -7.32 10.66 2.61
C ALA A 29 -6.33 11.69 3.16
N GLN A 30 -5.44 12.24 2.32
CA GLN A 30 -4.53 13.32 2.70
C GLN A 30 -5.27 14.60 3.14
N ILE A 31 -6.35 14.98 2.43
CA ILE A 31 -7.20 16.10 2.83
C ILE A 31 -7.84 15.84 4.19
N SER A 32 -8.36 14.63 4.42
CA SER A 32 -8.96 14.23 5.69
C SER A 32 -7.94 14.26 6.83
N VAL A 33 -6.71 13.77 6.61
CA VAL A 33 -5.61 13.88 7.59
C VAL A 33 -5.30 15.33 7.94
N LYS A 34 -5.22 16.23 6.96
CA LYS A 34 -5.00 17.67 7.19
C LYS A 34 -6.15 18.33 7.95
N LYS A 35 -7.34 17.76 7.88
CA LYS A 35 -8.52 18.18 8.65
C LYS A 35 -8.62 17.47 10.01
N HIS A 36 -7.61 16.69 10.39
CA HIS A 36 -7.60 15.84 11.59
C HIS A 36 -8.68 14.74 11.61
N ASP A 37 -9.26 14.43 10.45
CA ASP A 37 -10.24 13.35 10.27
C ASP A 37 -9.53 12.06 9.81
N ILE A 38 -8.76 11.45 10.73
CA ILE A 38 -8.11 10.16 10.46
C ILE A 38 -9.13 9.03 10.19
N PRO A 39 -10.26 8.93 10.92
CA PRO A 39 -11.28 7.92 10.62
C PRO A 39 -11.87 8.04 9.21
N GLY A 40 -12.12 9.26 8.72
CA GLY A 40 -12.58 9.49 7.36
C GLY A 40 -11.53 9.13 6.31
N ALA A 41 -10.26 9.39 6.58
CA ALA A 41 -9.16 8.97 5.71
C ALA A 41 -9.10 7.44 5.60
N GLN A 42 -9.16 6.74 6.73
CA GLN A 42 -9.16 5.28 6.80
C GLN A 42 -10.35 4.69 6.03
N LYS A 43 -11.57 5.17 6.28
CA LYS A 43 -12.78 4.70 5.59
C LYS A 43 -12.69 4.86 4.08
N THR A 44 -12.12 5.96 3.60
CA THR A 44 -11.94 6.21 2.16
C THR A 44 -11.02 5.17 1.53
N LEU A 45 -9.91 4.82 2.19
CA LEU A 45 -8.95 3.83 1.68
C LEU A 45 -9.49 2.40 1.80
N GLU A 46 -10.21 2.08 2.88
CA GLU A 46 -10.89 0.79 3.05
C GLU A 46 -11.96 0.57 1.97
N SER A 47 -12.65 1.63 1.54
CA SER A 47 -13.59 1.57 0.41
C SER A 47 -12.88 1.13 -0.86
N VAL A 48 -11.70 1.66 -1.17
CA VAL A 48 -10.90 1.22 -2.33
C VAL A 48 -10.61 -0.27 -2.22
N LEU A 49 -10.18 -0.75 -1.04
CA LEU A 49 -9.90 -2.17 -0.83
C LEU A 49 -11.11 -3.09 -0.94
N SER A 50 -12.32 -2.56 -0.72
CA SER A 50 -13.55 -3.32 -0.95
C SER A 50 -13.81 -3.58 -2.45
N HIS A 51 -13.32 -2.70 -3.33
CA HIS A 51 -13.43 -2.82 -4.79
C HIS A 51 -12.20 -3.49 -5.41
N ASP A 52 -11.00 -3.16 -4.94
CA ASP A 52 -9.73 -3.76 -5.33
C ASP A 52 -8.96 -4.23 -4.09
N ARG A 53 -9.15 -5.51 -3.76
CA ARG A 53 -8.52 -6.15 -2.59
C ARG A 53 -7.01 -6.24 -2.66
N LYS A 54 -6.38 -6.00 -3.82
CA LYS A 54 -4.92 -6.06 -3.99
C LYS A 54 -4.31 -4.69 -4.21
N ASN A 55 -5.09 -3.62 -4.02
CA ASN A 55 -4.63 -2.27 -4.29
C ASN A 55 -3.44 -1.87 -3.40
N LEU A 56 -2.25 -1.85 -3.99
CA LEU A 56 -1.02 -1.57 -3.27
C LEU A 56 -1.07 -0.21 -2.58
N GLN A 57 -1.46 0.84 -3.32
CA GLN A 57 -1.38 2.20 -2.78
C GLN A 57 -2.37 2.42 -1.63
N ALA A 58 -3.55 1.79 -1.66
CA ALA A 58 -4.49 1.87 -0.54
C ALA A 58 -3.94 1.19 0.72
N MET A 59 -3.29 0.02 0.59
CA MET A 59 -2.67 -0.67 1.72
C MET A 59 -1.49 0.12 2.31
N GLU A 60 -0.61 0.67 1.47
CA GLU A 60 0.51 1.51 1.91
C GLU A 60 0.02 2.78 2.61
N ALA A 61 -1.04 3.42 2.10
CA ALA A 61 -1.62 4.58 2.75
C ALA A 61 -2.26 4.25 4.11
N LEU A 62 -2.91 3.10 4.24
CA LEU A 62 -3.43 2.62 5.53
C LEU A 62 -2.30 2.31 6.53
N ALA A 63 -1.18 1.75 6.05
CA ALA A 63 0.02 1.62 6.86
C ALA A 63 0.52 3.01 7.31
N GLY A 64 0.65 3.97 6.40
CA GLY A 64 1.03 5.35 6.71
C GLY A 64 0.14 6.00 7.78
N LEU A 65 -1.18 5.81 7.70
CA LEU A 65 -2.11 6.28 8.73
C LEU A 65 -1.85 5.62 10.09
N ALA A 66 -1.64 4.31 10.11
CA ALA A 66 -1.31 3.58 11.34
C ALA A 66 0.02 4.09 11.96
N ALA A 67 1.02 4.36 11.13
CA ALA A 67 2.29 4.93 11.58
C ALA A 67 2.11 6.33 12.20
N LEU A 68 1.29 7.19 11.57
CA LEU A 68 0.95 8.52 12.13
C LEU A 68 0.25 8.44 13.48
N GLN A 69 -0.50 7.37 13.73
CA GLN A 69 -1.20 7.12 14.99
C GLN A 69 -0.37 6.34 16.02
N GLY A 70 0.88 5.97 15.69
CA GLY A 70 1.72 5.13 16.55
C GLY A 70 1.20 3.68 16.70
N GLN A 71 0.32 3.23 15.80
CA GLN A 71 -0.25 1.89 15.82
C GLN A 71 0.68 0.91 15.09
N GLU A 72 1.77 0.57 15.75
CA GLU A 72 2.86 -0.24 15.18
C GLU A 72 2.40 -1.59 14.64
N GLN A 73 1.54 -2.29 15.37
CA GLN A 73 1.03 -3.59 14.91
C GLN A 73 0.18 -3.43 13.64
N THR A 74 -0.72 -2.44 13.60
CA THR A 74 -1.55 -2.15 12.43
C THR A 74 -0.70 -1.74 11.22
N TYR A 75 0.38 -0.97 11.45
CA TYR A 75 1.36 -0.61 10.41
C TYR A 75 2.00 -1.86 9.79
N VAL A 76 2.55 -2.74 10.63
CA VAL A 76 3.16 -4.00 10.20
C VAL A 76 2.14 -4.88 9.46
N ASP A 77 0.92 -5.00 9.96
CA ASP A 77 -0.11 -5.84 9.35
C ASP A 77 -0.50 -5.36 7.95
N TRP A 78 -0.61 -4.04 7.74
CA TRP A 78 -0.90 -3.48 6.43
C TRP A 78 0.25 -3.68 5.43
N LEU A 79 1.49 -3.45 5.84
CA LEU A 79 2.64 -3.69 4.97
C LEU A 79 2.81 -5.17 4.62
N LYS A 80 2.56 -6.09 5.57
CA LYS A 80 2.57 -7.53 5.29
C LYS A 80 1.49 -7.91 4.28
N LYS A 81 0.28 -7.36 4.41
CA LYS A 81 -0.79 -7.55 3.41
C LYS A 81 -0.36 -7.01 2.05
N ALA A 82 0.26 -5.84 2.01
CA ALA A 82 0.74 -5.22 0.77
C ALA A 82 1.81 -6.05 0.07
N SER A 83 2.81 -6.54 0.82
CA SER A 83 3.87 -7.44 0.35
C SER A 83 3.30 -8.74 -0.24
N VAL A 84 2.36 -9.38 0.47
CA VAL A 84 1.72 -10.62 -0.02
C VAL A 84 0.82 -10.36 -1.23
N ALA A 85 0.09 -9.25 -1.26
CA ALA A 85 -0.80 -8.91 -2.37
C ALA A 85 -0.01 -8.52 -3.63
N ASN A 86 1.16 -7.91 -3.48
CA ASN A 86 2.01 -7.41 -4.56
C ASN A 86 3.48 -7.81 -4.36
N PRO A 87 3.84 -9.10 -4.53
CA PRO A 87 5.18 -9.59 -4.20
C PRO A 87 6.32 -9.02 -5.05
N SER A 88 6.01 -8.37 -6.18
CA SER A 88 6.99 -7.66 -7.02
C SER A 88 7.23 -6.21 -6.58
N ALA A 89 6.37 -5.67 -5.71
CA ALA A 89 6.52 -4.34 -5.16
C ALA A 89 7.40 -4.42 -3.92
N LEU A 90 8.63 -3.91 -4.01
CA LEU A 90 9.59 -4.01 -2.91
C LEU A 90 9.34 -3.00 -1.80
N THR A 91 8.54 -1.96 -2.03
CA THR A 91 8.30 -0.87 -1.06
C THR A 91 7.82 -1.39 0.29
N PRO A 92 6.77 -2.24 0.39
CA PRO A 92 6.30 -2.72 1.69
C PRO A 92 7.34 -3.57 2.44
N ASP A 93 8.13 -4.36 1.70
CA ASP A 93 9.20 -5.18 2.29
C ASP A 93 10.33 -4.31 2.84
N VAL A 94 10.76 -3.31 2.08
CA VAL A 94 11.80 -2.35 2.50
C VAL A 94 11.37 -1.58 3.74
N GLU A 95 10.12 -1.14 3.78
CA GLU A 95 9.55 -0.46 4.95
C GLU A 95 9.51 -1.38 6.19
N LEU A 96 9.05 -2.63 6.05
CA LEU A 96 9.06 -3.61 7.14
C LEU A 96 10.47 -3.88 7.66
N ILE A 97 11.44 -4.05 6.77
CA ILE A 97 12.86 -4.24 7.13
C ILE A 97 13.35 -3.03 7.92
N GLY A 98 13.13 -1.81 7.42
CA GLY A 98 13.52 -0.58 8.09
C GLY A 98 12.90 -0.44 9.49
N PHE A 99 11.61 -0.77 9.61
CA PHE A 99 10.90 -0.79 10.88
C PHE A 99 11.51 -1.80 11.86
N TYR A 100 11.76 -3.04 11.43
CA TYR A 100 12.36 -4.06 12.29
C TYR A 100 13.78 -3.69 12.74
N LEU A 101 14.58 -3.09 11.86
CA LEU A 101 15.91 -2.58 12.21
C LEU A 101 15.83 -1.46 13.25
N GLN A 102 14.89 -0.51 13.10
CA GLN A 102 14.67 0.54 14.10
C GLN A 102 14.29 -0.05 15.47
N LYS A 103 13.54 -1.15 15.47
CA LYS A 103 13.14 -1.88 16.68
C LYS A 103 14.20 -2.85 17.23
N LYS A 104 15.39 -2.89 16.61
CA LYS A 104 16.47 -3.85 16.94
C LYS A 104 16.03 -5.32 16.82
N GLN A 105 15.05 -5.58 15.97
CA GLN A 105 14.53 -6.92 15.67
C GLN A 105 15.24 -7.49 14.44
N GLU A 106 16.55 -7.70 14.56
CA GLU A 106 17.43 -8.11 13.45
C GLU A 106 17.00 -9.43 12.79
N GLY A 107 16.54 -10.39 13.59
CA GLY A 107 16.00 -11.66 13.07
C GLY A 107 14.79 -11.45 12.16
N ALA A 108 13.82 -10.64 12.59
CA ALA A 108 12.64 -10.34 11.78
C ALA A 108 12.98 -9.55 10.51
N ALA A 109 13.97 -8.65 10.58
CA ALA A 109 14.47 -7.93 9.41
C ALA A 109 15.10 -8.88 8.38
N LEU A 110 15.94 -9.83 8.83
CA LEU A 110 16.54 -10.84 7.96
C LEU A 110 15.49 -11.78 7.36
N ASP A 111 14.54 -12.24 8.16
CA ASP A 111 13.45 -13.10 7.69
C ASP A 111 12.62 -12.41 6.61
N GLN A 112 12.28 -11.13 6.81
CA GLN A 112 11.53 -10.35 5.82
C GLN A 112 12.34 -10.15 4.53
N ALA A 113 13.62 -9.82 4.63
CA ALA A 113 14.48 -9.65 3.45
C ALA A 113 14.61 -10.96 2.65
N GLN A 114 14.77 -12.10 3.33
CA GLN A 114 14.83 -13.40 2.69
C GLN A 114 13.50 -13.76 2.01
N ALA A 115 12.37 -13.46 2.66
CA ALA A 115 11.05 -13.67 2.09
C ALA A 115 10.84 -12.84 0.80
N ALA A 116 11.18 -11.54 0.83
CA ALA A 116 11.05 -10.63 -0.30
C ALA A 116 11.87 -11.08 -1.52
N VAL A 117 13.14 -11.46 -1.30
CA VAL A 117 14.01 -11.99 -2.35
C VAL A 117 13.45 -13.29 -2.93
N THR A 118 12.95 -14.18 -2.08
CA THR A 118 12.39 -15.46 -2.53
C THR A 118 11.15 -15.25 -3.37
N ALA A 119 10.20 -14.43 -2.90
CA ALA A 119 8.94 -14.16 -3.58
C ALA A 119 9.17 -13.51 -4.96
N THR A 120 10.11 -12.57 -5.06
CA THR A 120 10.49 -11.92 -6.32
C THR A 120 11.17 -12.91 -7.27
N ARG A 121 12.09 -13.75 -6.77
CA ARG A 121 12.86 -14.71 -7.57
C ARG A 121 12.03 -15.87 -8.12
N THR A 122 10.97 -16.28 -7.41
CA THR A 122 10.11 -17.40 -7.83
C THR A 122 9.14 -17.07 -8.96
N MET A 123 9.08 -15.82 -9.43
CA MET A 123 8.28 -15.44 -10.61
C MET A 123 9.01 -15.92 -11.87
N PRO A 124 8.66 -17.08 -12.47
CA PRO A 124 9.42 -17.61 -13.59
C PRO A 124 9.06 -16.79 -14.82
N TRP A 125 10.03 -16.07 -15.39
CA TRP A 125 9.92 -15.68 -16.79
C TRP A 125 9.63 -16.96 -17.62
N PRO A 126 8.61 -16.98 -18.50
CA PRO A 126 8.39 -18.10 -19.39
C PRO A 126 9.44 -18.05 -20.51
N TRP A 127 10.64 -18.58 -20.26
CA TRP A 127 11.72 -18.71 -21.26
C TRP A 127 11.43 -19.75 -22.36
N ASN A 128 10.18 -20.05 -22.67
CA ASN A 128 9.83 -21.17 -23.57
C ASN A 128 8.90 -20.79 -24.72
N TYR A 129 9.17 -19.67 -25.38
CA TYR A 129 8.64 -19.38 -26.72
C TYR A 129 9.77 -19.12 -27.72
N TRP A 130 10.68 -20.08 -27.87
CA TRP A 130 11.43 -20.24 -29.12
C TRP A 130 10.84 -21.46 -29.85
N PRO A 131 10.16 -21.30 -30.99
CA PRO A 131 9.91 -22.43 -31.86
C PRO A 131 11.25 -22.84 -32.44
N ARG A 132 11.69 -24.07 -32.15
CA ARG A 132 12.70 -24.71 -33.00
C ARG A 132 12.04 -24.90 -34.37
N HIS A 133 12.30 -23.97 -35.28
CA HIS A 133 12.11 -24.25 -36.70
C HIS A 133 13.19 -25.26 -37.08
N ASN A 134 12.74 -26.48 -37.42
CA ASN A 134 13.54 -27.46 -38.14
C ASN A 134 13.98 -26.90 -39.49
#